data_AF-A0A7J7J5V8-F1
#
_entry.id   AF-A0A7J7J5V8-F1
#
_cell.length_a   1.000
_cell.length_b   1.000
_cell.length_c   1.000
_cell.angle_alpha   90.00
_cell.angle_beta   90.00
_cell.angle_gamma   90.00
#
_symmetry.space_group_name_H-M   'P 1'
#
loop_
_entity.id
_entity.type
_entity.pdbx_description
1 polymer ?
#
loop_
_entity_poly.entity_id
_entity_poly.type
_entity_poly.pdbx_seq_one_letter_code
_entity_poly.pdbx_strand_id
1 'polypeptide(L)'
;MSRSLPVIIGGAVGALVLVLIVSVVSLLFVFKRRQSRSDKEPPQQSAEYEDIDICLETLENQLQSKAVSSMNLMESKAVSSIPAPIGTSATPNSESTAAVKKHPTAAPNGAAILDENTYENSTRIAVESLQDLIRYEKEKFPDDPFKQEFLRLESANLKSDEGRTPENIFKNWFKGIAPFDENRVKLEVTSRHTSDYVNASYIKDFYKPDYYKFIAAQGPKEGTAVDMWRLIHDTRANTIVMLTNLVESGKKKCWQYWPSKVSESIEFEDYTVTLLEEQVYALHIVRKLSYTVNNIKRQTTLFHYTKWYDHDIPSSAGLLSFRSRVRQHYGSSTTPIIVHCSAGVGRTGTYIALENLIDEAHDKRNHHKTVDVFACVNRLRHQRTLMVQTADQYAFLYDMVSEALSCGDTVIPAALKENKLIIKRINFYKMKEAPALTTYNITNIIHESKNTYCIYYNEGRVSLQPAKTTPQSL
;
A
#
# COMPACT_ATOMS: atom_id res chain seq x y z
N MET A 1 41.26 72.27 30.01
CA MET A 1 41.24 70.85 30.44
C MET A 1 40.85 70.01 29.24
N SER A 2 41.79 69.19 28.78
CA SER A 2 41.68 68.27 27.64
C SER A 2 41.18 66.89 28.08
N ARG A 3 40.83 66.05 27.08
CA ARG A 3 40.41 64.63 27.10
C ARG A 3 38.88 64.47 27.20
N SER A 4 38.17 63.72 26.36
CA SER A 4 38.54 62.63 25.44
C SER A 4 37.31 62.28 24.56
N LEU A 5 37.35 62.60 23.26
CA LEU A 5 36.40 62.11 22.25
C LEU A 5 36.90 60.96 21.31
N PRO A 6 38.11 60.35 21.41
CA PRO A 6 38.48 59.26 20.49
C PRO A 6 37.98 57.85 20.85
N VAL A 7 37.43 57.61 22.05
CA VAL A 7 37.29 56.23 22.57
C VAL A 7 36.02 55.51 22.11
N ILE A 8 34.95 56.24 21.77
CA ILE A 8 33.65 55.62 21.46
C ILE A 8 33.55 55.14 19.99
N ILE A 9 34.20 55.83 19.06
CA ILE A 9 34.18 55.45 17.63
C ILE A 9 35.08 54.23 17.36
N GLY A 10 36.19 54.08 18.10
CA GLY A 10 37.10 52.93 17.96
C GLY A 10 36.45 51.60 18.36
N GLY A 11 35.58 51.59 19.37
CA GLY A 11 34.90 50.37 19.83
C GLY A 11 33.87 49.83 18.83
N ALA A 12 33.10 50.72 18.20
CA ALA A 12 32.08 50.33 17.22
C ALA A 12 32.71 49.81 15.90
N VAL A 13 33.79 50.44 15.45
CA VAL A 13 34.54 49.97 14.26
C VAL A 13 35.23 48.64 14.54
N GLY A 14 35.80 48.46 15.74
CA GLY A 14 36.41 47.19 16.15
C GLY A 14 35.42 46.03 16.18
N ALA A 15 34.19 46.25 16.67
CA ALA A 15 33.15 45.22 16.69
C ALA A 15 32.70 44.79 15.29
N LEU A 16 32.52 45.76 14.37
CA LEU A 16 32.15 45.47 12.97
C LEU A 16 33.24 44.70 12.22
N VAL A 17 34.51 45.03 12.45
CA VAL A 17 35.64 44.31 11.85
C VAL A 17 35.72 42.88 12.40
N LEU A 18 35.46 42.67 13.69
CA LEU A 18 35.44 41.33 14.29
C LEU A 18 34.33 40.45 13.70
N VAL A 19 33.13 41.00 13.52
CA VAL A 19 31.99 40.28 12.91
C VAL A 19 32.30 39.91 11.46
N LEU A 20 32.91 40.82 10.68
CA LEU A 20 33.34 40.53 9.31
C LEU A 20 34.38 39.41 9.25
N ILE A 21 35.38 39.43 10.15
CA ILE A 21 36.41 38.38 10.20
C ILE A 21 35.78 37.02 10.55
N VAL A 22 34.90 36.95 11.54
CA VAL A 22 34.21 35.69 11.92
C VAL A 22 33.34 35.17 10.78
N SER A 23 32.69 36.07 10.04
CA SER A 23 31.85 35.73 8.88
C SER A 23 32.68 35.12 7.75
N VAL A 24 33.82 35.74 7.42
CA VAL A 24 34.74 35.27 6.38
C VAL A 24 35.39 33.94 6.78
N VAL A 25 35.82 33.78 8.04
CA VAL A 25 36.39 32.52 8.53
C VAL A 25 35.35 31.40 8.50
N SER A 26 34.09 31.69 8.86
CA SER A 26 32.99 30.72 8.78
C SER A 26 32.68 30.31 7.34
N LEU A 27 32.69 31.27 6.40
CA LEU A 27 32.53 31.01 4.96
C LEU A 27 33.68 30.17 4.41
N LEU A 28 34.93 30.48 4.76
CA LEU A 28 36.11 29.71 4.37
C LEU A 28 36.08 28.29 4.96
N PHE A 29 35.59 28.14 6.20
CA PHE A 29 35.41 26.83 6.83
C PHE A 29 34.33 26.01 6.11
N VAL A 30 33.20 26.62 5.75
CA VAL A 30 32.15 25.97 4.95
C VAL A 30 32.66 25.59 3.57
N PHE A 31 33.44 26.46 2.93
CA PHE A 31 34.01 26.22 1.60
C PHE A 31 35.04 25.09 1.62
N LYS A 32 35.95 25.08 2.62
CA LYS A 32 36.92 24.00 2.83
C LYS A 32 36.25 22.67 3.18
N ARG A 33 35.14 22.70 3.94
CA ARG A 33 34.33 21.51 4.25
C ARG A 33 33.56 20.98 3.04
N ARG A 34 33.17 21.85 2.10
CA ARG A 34 32.59 21.47 0.80
C ARG A 34 33.63 20.86 -0.14
N GLN A 35 34.83 21.44 -0.20
CA GLN A 35 35.92 20.92 -1.03
C GLN A 35 36.41 19.55 -0.54
N SER A 36 36.56 19.37 0.79
CA SER A 36 36.84 18.06 1.41
C SER A 36 35.74 17.01 1.22
N ARG A 37 34.52 17.41 0.82
CA ARG A 37 33.41 16.50 0.50
C ARG A 37 33.38 16.11 -0.97
N SER A 38 34.01 16.89 -1.85
CA SER A 38 34.12 16.61 -3.29
C SER A 38 35.20 15.59 -3.61
N ASP A 39 36.22 15.45 -2.75
CA ASP A 39 37.39 14.59 -2.99
C ASP A 39 37.33 13.24 -2.27
N LYS A 40 36.15 12.80 -1.81
CA LYS A 40 35.97 11.45 -1.27
C LYS A 40 35.26 10.58 -2.30
N GLU A 41 36.00 9.64 -2.89
CA GLU A 41 35.43 8.50 -3.58
C GLU A 41 34.34 7.84 -2.71
N PRO A 42 33.21 7.41 -3.30
CA PRO A 42 32.12 6.84 -2.52
C PRO A 42 32.56 5.54 -1.84
N PRO A 43 32.20 5.32 -0.56
CA PRO A 43 32.46 4.04 0.11
C PRO A 43 31.64 2.93 -0.57
N GLN A 44 32.23 1.74 -0.66
CA GLN A 44 31.63 0.55 -1.25
C GLN A 44 30.23 0.25 -0.70
N GLN A 45 29.38 -0.12 -1.65
CA GLN A 45 27.92 -0.21 -1.64
C GLN A 45 27.33 -1.38 -0.81
N SER A 46 28.08 -1.98 0.13
CA SER A 46 27.68 -3.23 0.81
C SER A 46 27.09 -3.06 2.22
N ALA A 47 27.60 -2.12 3.02
CA ALA A 47 27.28 -2.07 4.46
C ALA A 47 25.83 -1.63 4.78
N GLU A 48 25.21 -0.80 3.94
CA GLU A 48 23.85 -0.28 4.21
C GLU A 48 22.73 -1.26 3.78
N TYR A 49 23.04 -2.22 2.91
CA TYR A 49 22.14 -3.32 2.57
C TYR A 49 22.18 -4.42 3.65
N GLU A 50 23.33 -4.62 4.30
CA GLU A 50 23.45 -5.51 5.46
C GLU A 50 22.53 -5.07 6.60
N ASP A 51 22.44 -3.77 6.96
CA ASP A 51 21.60 -3.32 8.08
C ASP A 51 20.10 -3.58 7.88
N ILE A 52 19.60 -3.54 6.64
CA ILE A 52 18.19 -3.86 6.33
C ILE A 52 17.96 -5.38 6.28
N ASP A 53 18.90 -6.13 5.69
CA ASP A 53 18.87 -7.60 5.69
C ASP A 53 18.93 -8.12 7.14
N ILE A 54 19.75 -7.51 8.03
CA ILE A 54 19.84 -7.82 9.47
C ILE A 54 18.51 -7.54 10.18
N CYS A 55 17.83 -6.44 9.86
CA CYS A 55 16.55 -6.10 10.49
C CYS A 55 15.42 -7.06 10.06
N LEU A 56 15.42 -7.48 8.79
CA LEU A 56 14.50 -8.50 8.26
C LEU A 56 14.80 -9.89 8.83
N GLU A 57 16.07 -10.28 8.91
CA GLU A 57 16.50 -11.55 9.50
C GLU A 57 16.20 -11.59 11.01
N THR A 58 16.33 -10.45 11.71
CA THR A 58 15.91 -10.31 13.10
C THR A 58 14.39 -10.50 13.25
N LEU A 59 13.59 -9.94 12.33
CA LEU A 59 12.14 -10.10 12.34
C LEU A 59 11.73 -11.55 12.01
N GLU A 60 12.37 -12.20 11.04
CA GLU A 60 12.17 -13.61 10.71
C GLU A 60 12.53 -14.53 11.88
N ASN A 61 13.65 -14.28 12.55
CA ASN A 61 14.06 -15.01 13.75
C ASN A 61 13.10 -14.80 14.94
N GLN A 62 12.54 -13.60 15.10
CA GLN A 62 11.50 -13.33 16.10
C GLN A 62 10.17 -14.05 15.78
N LEU A 63 9.81 -14.19 14.50
CA LEU A 63 8.62 -14.93 14.08
C LEU A 63 8.80 -16.45 14.23
N GLN A 64 9.97 -16.98 13.87
CA GLN A 64 10.30 -18.41 14.02
C GLN A 64 10.41 -18.83 15.50
N SER A 65 11.06 -18.04 16.34
CA SER A 65 11.16 -18.32 17.78
C SER A 65 9.80 -18.34 18.48
N LYS A 66 8.86 -17.48 18.06
CA LYS A 66 7.47 -17.51 18.54
C LYS A 66 6.71 -18.74 18.07
N ALA A 67 6.91 -19.19 16.83
CA ALA A 67 6.29 -20.43 16.33
C ALA A 67 6.77 -21.65 17.14
N VAL A 68 8.08 -21.76 17.41
CA VAL A 68 8.66 -22.84 18.24
C VAL A 68 8.18 -22.76 19.69
N SER A 69 8.08 -21.56 20.28
CA SER A 69 7.52 -21.40 21.63
C SER A 69 6.04 -21.79 21.71
N SER A 70 5.28 -21.56 20.64
CA SER A 70 3.86 -21.93 20.55
C SER A 70 3.69 -23.44 20.41
N MET A 71 4.55 -24.10 19.62
CA MET A 71 4.59 -25.56 19.49
C MET A 71 5.01 -26.24 20.80
N ASN A 72 6.02 -25.73 21.50
CA ASN A 72 6.46 -26.27 22.79
C ASN A 72 5.38 -26.11 23.88
N LEU A 73 4.57 -25.04 23.83
CA LEU A 73 3.44 -24.86 24.73
C LEU A 73 2.30 -25.84 24.42
N MET A 74 2.07 -26.17 23.15
CA MET A 74 1.11 -27.21 22.74
C MET A 74 1.58 -28.63 23.10
N GLU A 75 2.86 -28.95 22.92
CA GLU A 75 3.43 -30.24 23.35
C GLU A 75 3.42 -30.39 24.88
N SER A 76 3.68 -29.32 25.64
CA SER A 76 3.60 -29.36 27.10
C SER A 76 2.18 -29.61 27.63
N LYS A 77 1.15 -29.22 26.86
CA LYS A 77 -0.27 -29.50 27.17
C LYS A 77 -0.72 -30.88 26.69
N ALA A 78 -0.09 -31.46 25.67
CA ALA A 78 -0.39 -32.81 25.19
C ALA A 78 0.20 -33.93 26.08
N VAL A 79 1.21 -33.64 26.90
CA VAL A 79 1.88 -34.62 27.78
C VAL A 79 1.16 -34.83 29.13
N SER A 80 0.14 -34.04 29.49
CA SER A 80 -0.53 -34.17 30.80
C SER A 80 -1.81 -35.04 30.82
N SER A 81 -2.09 -35.84 29.79
CA SER A 81 -3.27 -36.71 29.80
C SER A 81 -3.05 -38.06 29.09
N ILE A 82 -2.37 -38.98 29.78
CA ILE A 82 -2.42 -40.41 29.44
C ILE A 82 -2.51 -41.23 30.75
N PRO A 83 -3.59 -41.98 31.01
CA PRO A 83 -3.59 -43.06 31.99
C PRO A 83 -3.11 -44.38 31.34
N ALA A 84 -2.40 -45.18 32.13
CA ALA A 84 -1.84 -46.49 31.77
C ALA A 84 -2.91 -47.58 31.53
N PRO A 85 -2.59 -48.68 30.81
CA PRO A 85 -3.57 -49.67 30.36
C PRO A 85 -3.74 -50.86 31.33
N ILE A 86 -4.96 -51.41 31.39
CA ILE A 86 -5.27 -52.73 31.94
C ILE A 86 -5.78 -53.60 30.78
N GLY A 87 -5.15 -54.77 30.60
CA GLY A 87 -5.48 -55.70 29.52
C GLY A 87 -6.67 -56.60 29.82
N THR A 88 -7.17 -57.27 28.78
CA THR A 88 -7.42 -58.72 28.76
C THR A 88 -7.78 -59.16 27.33
N SER A 89 -7.42 -60.41 27.07
CA SER A 89 -7.49 -61.21 25.84
C SER A 89 -8.88 -61.51 25.29
N ALA A 90 -9.03 -61.57 23.96
CA ALA A 90 -9.50 -62.76 23.22
C ALA A 90 -9.52 -62.51 21.70
N THR A 91 -9.04 -63.50 20.94
CA THR A 91 -9.13 -63.70 19.48
C THR A 91 -9.89 -65.02 19.21
N PRO A 92 -10.11 -65.48 17.97
CA PRO A 92 -10.28 -64.82 16.66
C PRO A 92 -11.49 -65.38 15.87
N ASN A 93 -11.77 -64.81 14.69
CA ASN A 93 -12.24 -65.45 13.43
C ASN A 93 -12.67 -64.30 12.48
N SER A 94 -12.60 -64.34 11.15
CA SER A 94 -11.84 -65.02 10.09
C SER A 94 -12.46 -64.47 8.78
N GLU A 95 -11.71 -64.51 7.67
CA GLU A 95 -12.19 -64.40 6.27
C GLU A 95 -12.55 -62.99 5.75
N SER A 96 -11.81 -62.43 4.78
CA SER A 96 -11.69 -62.78 3.33
C SER A 96 -12.86 -62.26 2.49
N THR A 97 -12.58 -61.31 1.59
CA THR A 97 -12.71 -61.46 0.12
C THR A 97 -12.69 -60.11 -0.61
N ALA A 98 -12.34 -60.20 -1.88
CA ALA A 98 -11.95 -59.14 -2.77
C ALA A 98 -13.11 -58.60 -3.66
N ALA A 99 -12.84 -57.42 -4.23
CA ALA A 99 -13.04 -57.08 -5.64
C ALA A 99 -14.34 -56.40 -6.15
N VAL A 100 -14.06 -55.51 -7.13
CA VAL A 100 -14.85 -55.12 -8.32
C VAL A 100 -15.70 -53.84 -8.28
N LYS A 101 -15.19 -52.86 -9.05
CA LYS A 101 -15.83 -51.87 -9.94
C LYS A 101 -17.33 -51.60 -9.78
N LYS A 102 -17.67 -50.31 -9.74
CA LYS A 102 -18.71 -49.67 -10.56
C LYS A 102 -18.53 -48.14 -10.58
N HIS A 103 -18.39 -47.56 -11.78
CA HIS A 103 -18.86 -46.20 -12.04
C HIS A 103 -20.39 -46.21 -11.95
N PRO A 104 -21.03 -45.13 -11.44
CA PRO A 104 -21.61 -44.18 -12.38
C PRO A 104 -21.62 -42.70 -11.90
N THR A 105 -21.60 -41.80 -12.89
CA THR A 105 -22.29 -40.50 -13.01
C THR A 105 -22.66 -39.64 -11.79
N ALA A 106 -22.54 -38.34 -12.04
CA ALA A 106 -23.24 -37.20 -11.44
C ALA A 106 -22.41 -36.35 -10.45
N ALA A 107 -22.13 -35.13 -10.90
CA ALA A 107 -21.71 -34.03 -10.04
C ALA A 107 -22.77 -33.75 -8.97
N PRO A 108 -22.34 -33.28 -7.79
CA PRO A 108 -23.17 -32.37 -7.02
C PRO A 108 -22.46 -31.04 -6.78
N ASN A 109 -23.27 -30.00 -6.90
CA ASN A 109 -23.08 -28.68 -6.34
C ASN A 109 -22.49 -28.77 -4.92
N GLY A 110 -21.43 -28.00 -4.67
CA GLY A 110 -20.87 -27.79 -3.35
C GLY A 110 -20.56 -26.31 -3.20
N ALA A 111 -21.57 -25.52 -2.81
CA ALA A 111 -21.31 -24.26 -2.14
C ALA A 111 -20.41 -24.57 -0.95
N ALA A 112 -19.24 -23.94 -0.87
CA ALA A 112 -18.38 -24.05 0.29
C ALA A 112 -19.17 -23.56 1.51
N ILE A 113 -19.58 -24.51 2.34
CA ILE A 113 -20.17 -24.27 3.65
C ILE A 113 -19.06 -23.61 4.47
N LEU A 114 -19.24 -22.33 4.80
CA LEU A 114 -18.48 -21.69 5.86
C LEU A 114 -18.87 -22.39 7.16
N ASP A 115 -17.92 -23.03 7.82
CA ASP A 115 -18.12 -23.79 9.06
C ASP A 115 -18.81 -22.93 10.14
N GLU A 116 -19.93 -23.43 10.67
CA GLU A 116 -20.76 -22.77 11.69
C GLU A 116 -20.09 -22.71 13.08
N ASN A 117 -18.89 -23.27 13.26
CA ASN A 117 -18.11 -23.19 14.51
C ASN A 117 -17.25 -21.92 14.66
N THR A 118 -17.39 -20.92 13.77
CA THR A 118 -16.53 -19.72 13.75
C THR A 118 -17.02 -18.57 14.67
N TYR A 119 -18.11 -18.76 15.41
CA TYR A 119 -18.78 -17.66 16.13
C TYR A 119 -18.17 -17.24 17.47
N GLU A 120 -17.12 -17.89 17.99
CA GLU A 120 -16.43 -17.47 19.23
C GLU A 120 -15.21 -16.54 19.00
N ASN A 121 -14.85 -16.20 17.76
CA ASN A 121 -13.64 -15.40 17.49
C ASN A 121 -13.75 -14.43 16.29
N SER A 122 -14.97 -14.04 15.94
CA SER A 122 -15.24 -13.21 14.76
C SER A 122 -14.68 -11.79 14.92
N THR A 123 -13.74 -11.39 14.05
CA THR A 123 -13.21 -10.02 13.91
C THR A 123 -14.10 -9.12 13.04
N ARG A 124 -15.28 -9.62 12.64
CA ARG A 124 -16.23 -8.93 11.78
C ARG A 124 -16.96 -7.84 12.55
N ILE A 125 -17.02 -6.64 11.96
CA ILE A 125 -17.53 -5.43 12.59
C ILE A 125 -18.64 -4.84 11.72
N ALA A 126 -19.76 -4.46 12.34
CA ALA A 126 -20.80 -3.69 11.67
C ALA A 126 -20.26 -2.30 11.29
N VAL A 127 -20.53 -1.83 10.08
CA VAL A 127 -20.01 -0.53 9.59
C VAL A 127 -20.40 0.63 10.50
N GLU A 128 -21.58 0.58 11.11
CA GLU A 128 -22.06 1.58 12.07
C GLU A 128 -21.29 1.59 13.40
N SER A 129 -20.68 0.47 13.79
CA SER A 129 -19.90 0.34 15.03
C SER A 129 -18.41 0.60 14.83
N LEU A 130 -17.96 0.83 13.59
CA LEU A 130 -16.54 0.96 13.27
C LEU A 130 -15.91 2.18 13.94
N GLN A 131 -16.62 3.31 14.01
CA GLN A 131 -16.15 4.52 14.68
C GLN A 131 -15.96 4.32 16.18
N ASP A 132 -16.91 3.63 16.83
CA ASP A 132 -16.84 3.35 18.27
C ASP A 132 -15.65 2.44 18.61
N LEU A 133 -15.40 1.43 17.78
CA LEU A 133 -14.25 0.55 17.94
C LEU A 133 -12.92 1.32 17.79
N ILE A 134 -12.80 2.13 16.73
CA ILE A 134 -11.60 2.95 16.50
C ILE A 134 -11.33 3.87 17.69
N ARG A 135 -12.37 4.53 18.18
CA ARG A 135 -12.28 5.40 19.35
C ARG A 135 -11.81 4.63 20.58
N TYR A 136 -12.43 3.49 20.87
CA TYR A 136 -12.05 2.65 21.99
C TYR A 136 -10.58 2.19 21.91
N GLU A 137 -10.13 1.72 20.73
CA GLU A 137 -8.75 1.28 20.53
C GLU A 137 -7.74 2.41 20.71
N LYS A 138 -8.03 3.61 20.18
CA LYS A 138 -7.17 4.79 20.35
C LYS A 138 -7.15 5.33 21.78
N GLU A 139 -8.26 5.25 22.51
CA GLU A 139 -8.31 5.64 23.94
C GLU A 139 -7.56 4.64 24.82
N LYS A 140 -7.68 3.33 24.52
CA LYS A 140 -7.07 2.27 25.31
C LYS A 140 -5.58 2.06 25.01
N PHE A 141 -5.19 2.23 23.75
CA PHE A 141 -3.84 2.02 23.24
C PHE A 141 -3.40 3.24 22.41
N PRO A 142 -3.11 4.38 23.04
CA PRO A 142 -2.86 5.64 22.33
C PRO A 142 -1.61 5.62 21.45
N ASP A 143 -0.60 4.84 21.84
CA ASP A 143 0.66 4.73 21.10
C ASP A 143 0.61 3.70 19.97
N ASP A 144 -0.27 2.70 20.06
CA ASP A 144 -0.28 1.55 19.17
C ASP A 144 -1.65 0.85 19.00
N PRO A 145 -2.70 1.58 18.56
CA PRO A 145 -4.04 1.02 18.39
C PRO A 145 -4.02 -0.14 17.39
N PHE A 146 -4.81 -1.19 17.66
CA PHE A 146 -4.89 -2.42 16.86
C PHE A 146 -3.58 -3.23 16.71
N LYS A 147 -2.48 -2.87 17.39
CA LYS A 147 -1.20 -3.58 17.23
C LYS A 147 -1.26 -5.04 17.65
N GLN A 148 -2.00 -5.36 18.70
CA GLN A 148 -2.14 -6.77 19.13
C GLN A 148 -2.87 -7.61 18.07
N GLU A 149 -3.86 -7.04 17.40
CA GLU A 149 -4.52 -7.70 16.28
C GLU A 149 -3.59 -7.82 15.06
N PHE A 150 -2.85 -6.77 14.73
CA PHE A 150 -1.84 -6.82 13.66
C PHE A 150 -0.81 -7.92 13.90
N LEU A 151 -0.34 -8.10 15.15
CA LEU A 151 0.63 -9.14 15.51
C LEU A 151 0.07 -10.56 15.41
N ARG A 152 -1.26 -10.74 15.37
CA ARG A 152 -1.91 -12.03 15.12
C ARG A 152 -2.01 -12.38 13.63
N LEU A 153 -1.69 -11.45 12.72
CA LEU A 153 -1.72 -11.72 11.29
C LEU A 153 -0.62 -12.72 10.92
N GLU A 154 -1.04 -13.84 10.34
CA GLU A 154 -0.14 -14.91 9.93
C GLU A 154 0.54 -14.58 8.61
N SER A 155 1.75 -15.10 8.42
CA SER A 155 2.35 -15.19 7.09
C SER A 155 2.02 -16.55 6.52
N ALA A 156 1.53 -16.60 5.28
CA ALA A 156 1.25 -17.87 4.65
C ALA A 156 2.53 -18.68 4.45
N ASN A 157 2.47 -19.97 4.77
CA ASN A 157 3.57 -20.90 4.59
C ASN A 157 3.57 -21.46 3.15
N LEU A 158 3.71 -20.55 2.18
CA LEU A 158 3.69 -20.86 0.75
C LEU A 158 5.09 -20.68 0.14
N LYS A 159 5.41 -21.50 -0.86
CA LYS A 159 6.72 -21.49 -1.53
C LYS A 159 6.93 -20.22 -2.34
N SER A 160 8.16 -19.73 -2.35
CA SER A 160 8.62 -18.59 -3.17
C SER A 160 9.99 -18.92 -3.79
N ASP A 161 10.19 -20.18 -4.15
CA ASP A 161 11.48 -20.74 -4.54
C ASP A 161 11.97 -20.10 -5.85
N GLU A 162 11.06 -19.81 -6.78
CA GLU A 162 11.36 -19.22 -8.09
C GLU A 162 11.96 -17.81 -7.95
N GLY A 163 11.48 -17.02 -6.99
CA GLY A 163 12.02 -15.69 -6.74
C GLY A 163 13.34 -15.68 -5.98
N ARG A 164 13.76 -16.83 -5.45
CA ARG A 164 14.97 -17.00 -4.64
C ARG A 164 16.08 -17.76 -5.37
N THR A 165 15.87 -18.16 -6.62
CA THR A 165 16.94 -18.78 -7.42
C THR A 165 18.10 -17.80 -7.63
N PRO A 166 19.33 -18.30 -7.85
CA PRO A 166 20.49 -17.44 -8.11
C PRO A 166 20.29 -16.48 -9.28
N GLU A 167 19.51 -16.85 -10.29
CA GLU A 167 19.25 -16.05 -11.49
C GLU A 167 18.25 -14.92 -11.21
N ASN A 168 17.23 -15.17 -10.38
CA ASN A 168 16.12 -14.24 -10.16
C ASN A 168 16.31 -13.34 -8.94
N ILE A 169 17.11 -13.76 -7.94
CA ILE A 169 17.26 -13.01 -6.68
C ILE A 169 17.72 -11.56 -6.89
N PHE A 170 18.53 -11.30 -7.92
CA PHE A 170 19.01 -9.96 -8.26
C PHE A 170 17.92 -9.04 -8.83
N LYS A 171 16.81 -9.58 -9.32
CA LYS A 171 15.65 -8.80 -9.79
C LYS A 171 14.82 -8.23 -8.63
N ASN A 172 15.04 -8.70 -7.41
CA ASN A 172 14.33 -8.23 -6.22
C ASN A 172 15.01 -6.99 -5.61
N TRP A 173 14.22 -6.04 -5.08
CA TRP A 173 14.75 -4.99 -4.19
C TRP A 173 15.17 -5.58 -2.84
N PHE A 174 14.39 -6.52 -2.33
CA PHE A 174 14.57 -7.14 -1.01
C PHE A 174 14.52 -8.66 -1.18
N LYS A 175 15.59 -9.37 -0.77
CA LYS A 175 15.71 -10.82 -0.98
C LYS A 175 14.61 -11.61 -0.27
N GLY A 176 14.18 -11.16 0.91
CA GLY A 176 13.10 -11.76 1.69
C GLY A 176 11.70 -11.56 1.10
N ILE A 177 11.52 -10.65 0.15
CA ILE A 177 10.21 -10.32 -0.42
C ILE A 177 10.14 -10.83 -1.86
N ALA A 178 9.75 -12.10 -2.01
CA ALA A 178 9.47 -12.74 -3.28
C ALA A 178 7.96 -13.05 -3.41
N PRO A 179 7.41 -13.10 -4.64
CA PRO A 179 6.04 -13.58 -4.85
C PRO A 179 5.97 -15.09 -4.58
N PHE A 180 4.81 -15.58 -4.14
CA PHE A 180 4.58 -17.02 -4.02
C PHE A 180 4.55 -17.68 -5.40
N ASP A 181 5.10 -18.89 -5.52
CA ASP A 181 5.26 -19.58 -6.79
C ASP A 181 3.92 -19.90 -7.46
N GLU A 182 2.89 -20.16 -6.65
CA GLU A 182 1.54 -20.54 -7.11
C GLU A 182 0.80 -19.42 -7.84
N ASN A 183 1.07 -18.15 -7.50
CA ASN A 183 0.35 -17.00 -8.04
C ASN A 183 1.26 -15.86 -8.52
N ARG A 184 2.57 -16.10 -8.64
CA ARG A 184 3.48 -15.16 -9.30
C ARG A 184 3.02 -14.89 -10.74
N VAL A 185 3.20 -13.66 -11.19
CA VAL A 185 3.03 -13.37 -12.61
C VAL A 185 4.19 -13.99 -13.38
N LYS A 186 3.89 -14.72 -14.45
CA LYS A 186 4.89 -15.30 -15.37
C LYS A 186 4.89 -14.48 -16.65
N LEU A 187 6.04 -13.88 -16.98
CA LEU A 187 6.22 -13.14 -18.22
C LEU A 187 6.39 -14.11 -19.40
N GLU A 188 5.96 -13.69 -20.58
CA GLU A 188 6.16 -14.46 -21.81
C GLU A 188 7.66 -14.57 -22.13
N VAL A 189 8.17 -15.80 -22.28
CA VAL A 189 9.56 -16.07 -22.66
C VAL A 189 9.72 -15.91 -24.17
N THR A 190 10.70 -15.11 -24.58
CA THR A 190 11.01 -14.85 -25.99
C THR A 190 12.47 -15.17 -26.29
N SER A 191 12.87 -15.07 -27.56
CA SER A 191 14.27 -15.22 -27.96
C SER A 191 15.18 -14.15 -27.32
N ARG A 192 14.65 -12.96 -27.02
CA ARG A 192 15.37 -11.86 -26.38
C ARG A 192 15.28 -11.89 -24.86
N HIS A 193 14.17 -12.41 -24.32
CA HIS A 193 13.90 -12.45 -22.88
C HIS A 193 13.69 -13.89 -22.41
N THR A 194 14.75 -14.51 -21.89
CA THR A 194 14.76 -15.93 -21.50
C THR A 194 14.21 -16.22 -20.09
N SER A 195 14.02 -15.19 -19.27
CA SER A 195 13.45 -15.29 -17.91
C SER A 195 11.97 -14.93 -17.92
N ASP A 196 11.14 -15.77 -17.32
CA ASP A 196 9.71 -15.54 -17.07
C ASP A 196 9.44 -14.79 -15.75
N TYR A 197 10.49 -14.47 -14.99
CA TYR A 197 10.35 -13.94 -13.64
C TYR A 197 10.19 -12.42 -13.62
N VAL A 198 9.16 -11.98 -12.89
CA VAL A 198 8.99 -10.63 -12.38
C VAL A 198 8.48 -10.72 -10.94
N ASN A 199 8.93 -9.81 -10.07
CA ASN A 199 8.46 -9.78 -8.68
C ASN A 199 7.06 -9.14 -8.59
N ALA A 200 6.06 -9.94 -8.92
CA ALA A 200 4.65 -9.56 -8.87
C ALA A 200 3.76 -10.77 -8.60
N SER A 201 2.66 -10.56 -7.88
CA SER A 201 1.66 -11.58 -7.57
C SER A 201 0.30 -11.17 -8.11
N TYR A 202 -0.42 -12.09 -8.72
CA TYR A 202 -1.84 -11.90 -9.00
C TYR A 202 -2.65 -11.93 -7.69
N ILE A 203 -3.52 -10.94 -7.50
CA ILE A 203 -4.41 -10.85 -6.33
C ILE A 203 -5.86 -11.00 -6.81
N LYS A 204 -6.50 -12.06 -6.33
CA LYS A 204 -7.90 -12.39 -6.59
C LYS A 204 -8.83 -11.38 -5.96
N ASP A 205 -9.92 -11.12 -6.67
CA ASP A 205 -11.09 -10.45 -6.12
C ASP A 205 -11.74 -11.35 -5.08
N PHE A 206 -12.12 -10.76 -3.93
CA PHE A 206 -12.70 -11.53 -2.82
C PHE A 206 -14.12 -12.04 -3.11
N TYR A 207 -14.77 -11.49 -4.12
CA TYR A 207 -16.14 -11.77 -4.50
C TYR A 207 -16.27 -12.50 -5.83
N LYS A 208 -15.20 -12.52 -6.62
CA LYS A 208 -15.06 -13.21 -7.90
C LYS A 208 -13.74 -14.01 -7.89
N PRO A 209 -13.73 -15.22 -7.32
CA PRO A 209 -12.49 -16.00 -7.12
C PRO A 209 -11.75 -16.35 -8.41
N ASP A 210 -12.44 -16.37 -9.55
CA ASP A 210 -11.87 -16.61 -10.89
C ASP A 210 -11.34 -15.33 -11.56
N TYR A 211 -11.36 -14.20 -10.86
CA TYR A 211 -11.00 -12.89 -11.39
C TYR A 211 -9.86 -12.26 -10.60
N TYR A 212 -8.75 -12.00 -11.28
CA TYR A 212 -7.62 -11.25 -10.71
C TYR A 212 -7.84 -9.75 -10.92
N LYS A 213 -8.40 -9.08 -9.91
CA LYS A 213 -8.66 -7.63 -9.96
C LYS A 213 -7.35 -6.82 -9.91
N PHE A 214 -6.35 -7.31 -9.17
CA PHE A 214 -5.09 -6.59 -9.00
C PHE A 214 -3.88 -7.47 -9.32
N ILE A 215 -2.78 -6.81 -9.64
CA ILE A 215 -1.42 -7.35 -9.55
C ILE A 215 -0.67 -6.51 -8.53
N ALA A 216 -0.21 -7.14 -7.44
CA ALA A 216 0.67 -6.50 -6.48
C ALA A 216 2.12 -6.70 -6.93
N ALA A 217 2.78 -5.62 -7.35
CA ALA A 217 4.12 -5.66 -7.91
C ALA A 217 5.12 -4.85 -7.07
N GLN A 218 6.39 -5.24 -7.12
CA GLN A 218 7.49 -4.40 -6.72
C GLN A 218 7.65 -3.22 -7.72
N GLY A 219 8.09 -2.05 -7.26
CA GLY A 219 8.52 -0.97 -8.16
C GLY A 219 9.80 -1.37 -8.90
N PRO A 220 9.93 -1.13 -10.22
CA PRO A 220 11.08 -1.62 -10.97
C PRO A 220 12.40 -1.04 -10.46
N LYS A 221 13.46 -1.85 -10.58
CA LYS A 221 14.86 -1.41 -10.55
C LYS A 221 15.26 -0.94 -11.94
N GLU A 222 16.42 -0.32 -12.06
CA GLU A 222 16.99 0.07 -13.37
C GLU A 222 17.07 -1.13 -14.32
N GLY A 223 17.69 -2.23 -13.89
CA GLY A 223 17.81 -3.47 -14.66
C GLY A 223 16.52 -4.28 -14.82
N THR A 224 15.40 -3.87 -14.21
CA THR A 224 14.11 -4.57 -14.33
C THR A 224 13.00 -3.64 -14.86
N ALA A 225 13.36 -2.47 -15.40
CA ALA A 225 12.39 -1.54 -15.98
C ALA A 225 11.71 -2.13 -17.23
N VAL A 226 12.44 -2.91 -18.02
CA VAL A 226 11.88 -3.67 -19.16
C VAL A 226 10.87 -4.72 -18.68
N ASP A 227 11.15 -5.43 -17.59
CA ASP A 227 10.24 -6.45 -17.03
C ASP A 227 8.92 -5.83 -16.55
N MET A 228 8.92 -4.56 -16.13
CA MET A 228 7.68 -3.80 -15.85
C MET A 228 6.86 -3.56 -17.12
N TRP A 229 7.49 -3.25 -18.25
CA TRP A 229 6.79 -3.08 -19.53
C TRP A 229 6.30 -4.40 -20.13
N ARG A 230 7.07 -5.49 -19.95
CA ARG A 230 6.60 -6.86 -20.23
C ARG A 230 5.38 -7.20 -19.39
N LEU A 231 5.43 -6.94 -18.08
CA LEU A 231 4.29 -7.13 -17.17
C LEU A 231 3.04 -6.37 -17.65
N ILE A 232 3.18 -5.09 -17.98
CA ILE A 232 2.08 -4.26 -18.51
C ILE A 232 1.54 -4.84 -19.83
N HIS A 233 2.42 -5.29 -20.72
CA HIS A 233 2.04 -5.85 -22.01
C HIS A 233 1.30 -7.18 -21.91
N ASP A 234 1.87 -8.14 -21.19
CA ASP A 234 1.40 -9.53 -21.13
C ASP A 234 0.05 -9.60 -20.39
N THR A 235 -0.12 -8.77 -19.36
CA THR A 235 -1.35 -8.69 -18.57
C THR A 235 -2.39 -7.74 -19.18
N ARG A 236 -2.02 -7.01 -20.23
CA ARG A 236 -2.82 -5.97 -20.89
C ARG A 236 -3.31 -4.89 -19.93
N ALA A 237 -2.60 -4.68 -18.81
CA ALA A 237 -2.99 -3.74 -17.78
C ALA A 237 -3.01 -2.30 -18.33
N ASN A 238 -4.20 -1.70 -18.34
CA ASN A 238 -4.39 -0.32 -18.79
C ASN A 238 -4.36 0.70 -17.65
N THR A 239 -4.27 0.24 -16.40
CA THR A 239 -4.28 1.07 -15.19
C THR A 239 -3.15 0.63 -14.26
N ILE A 240 -2.30 1.59 -13.89
CA ILE A 240 -1.19 1.38 -12.95
C ILE A 240 -1.34 2.37 -11.79
N VAL A 241 -1.21 1.87 -10.56
CA VAL A 241 -1.24 2.65 -9.33
C VAL A 241 0.15 2.58 -8.68
N MET A 242 0.85 3.70 -8.66
CA MET A 242 2.17 3.88 -8.06
C MET A 242 2.03 4.67 -6.75
N LEU A 243 2.42 4.06 -5.63
CA LEU A 243 2.22 4.59 -4.27
C LEU A 243 3.53 5.01 -3.60
N THR A 244 4.58 5.31 -4.37
CA THR A 244 5.89 5.73 -3.85
C THR A 244 6.53 6.75 -4.77
N ASN A 245 7.29 7.68 -4.19
CA ASN A 245 8.17 8.53 -4.98
C ASN A 245 9.40 7.72 -5.46
N LEU A 246 10.12 8.22 -6.45
CA LEU A 246 11.33 7.55 -6.96
C LEU A 246 12.43 7.44 -5.90
N VAL A 247 12.56 8.49 -5.08
CA VAL A 247 13.53 8.61 -3.99
C VAL A 247 12.83 9.19 -2.77
N GLU A 248 13.07 8.59 -1.60
CA GLU A 248 12.51 9.01 -0.32
C GLU A 248 13.62 8.97 0.73
N SER A 249 13.80 10.08 1.46
CA SER A 249 14.88 10.24 2.46
C SER A 249 16.27 9.84 1.93
N GLY A 250 16.57 10.18 0.67
CA GLY A 250 17.83 9.86 -0.01
C GLY A 250 17.94 8.43 -0.54
N LYS A 251 16.98 7.54 -0.25
CA LYS A 251 17.00 6.15 -0.70
C LYS A 251 16.16 5.96 -1.96
N LYS A 252 16.71 5.29 -2.97
CA LYS A 252 15.95 4.89 -4.17
C LYS A 252 14.86 3.90 -3.77
N LYS A 253 13.63 4.14 -4.21
CA LYS A 253 12.45 3.29 -3.94
C LYS A 253 11.87 2.68 -5.21
N CYS A 254 11.97 3.39 -6.33
CA CYS A 254 11.49 2.95 -7.63
C CYS A 254 12.35 3.61 -8.72
N TRP A 255 12.69 2.87 -9.76
CA TRP A 255 13.26 3.44 -10.97
C TRP A 255 12.18 4.11 -11.82
N GLN A 256 12.54 5.18 -12.51
CA GLN A 256 11.61 5.83 -13.43
C GLN A 256 11.51 5.01 -14.71
N TYR A 257 10.35 4.41 -14.95
CA TYR A 257 10.09 3.55 -16.11
C TYR A 257 9.24 4.27 -17.18
N TRP A 258 9.28 5.61 -17.24
CA TRP A 258 8.54 6.43 -18.21
C TRP A 258 9.36 7.68 -18.64
N PRO A 259 9.07 8.30 -19.81
CA PRO A 259 9.73 9.53 -20.24
C PRO A 259 9.44 10.73 -19.33
N SER A 260 10.40 11.63 -19.15
CA SER A 260 10.26 12.77 -18.23
C SER A 260 9.42 13.93 -18.78
N LYS A 261 9.28 14.07 -20.10
CA LYS A 261 8.47 15.15 -20.70
C LYS A 261 7.41 14.62 -21.66
N VAL A 262 6.31 15.36 -21.75
CA VAL A 262 5.23 15.06 -22.70
C VAL A 262 5.78 15.09 -24.13
N SER A 263 5.33 14.14 -24.94
CA SER A 263 5.77 13.85 -26.31
C SER A 263 7.19 13.29 -26.46
N GLU A 264 7.97 13.16 -25.38
CA GLU A 264 9.22 12.41 -25.41
C GLU A 264 8.96 10.91 -25.39
N SER A 265 9.88 10.17 -26.01
CA SER A 265 9.91 8.72 -25.98
C SER A 265 11.24 8.20 -25.42
N ILE A 266 11.19 7.07 -24.73
CA ILE A 266 12.35 6.34 -24.24
C ILE A 266 12.21 4.87 -24.62
N GLU A 267 13.33 4.21 -24.89
CA GLU A 267 13.36 2.78 -25.19
C GLU A 267 13.73 1.99 -23.94
N PHE A 268 12.91 0.98 -23.63
CA PHE A 268 13.21 -0.08 -22.69
C PHE A 268 13.31 -1.38 -23.47
N GLU A 269 14.50 -1.64 -24.03
CA GLU A 269 14.77 -2.76 -24.93
C GLU A 269 13.78 -2.82 -26.12
N ASP A 270 12.83 -3.76 -26.14
CA ASP A 270 11.84 -3.92 -27.23
C ASP A 270 10.67 -2.93 -27.15
N TYR A 271 10.60 -2.12 -26.09
CA TYR A 271 9.47 -1.25 -25.80
C TYR A 271 9.84 0.21 -26.01
N THR A 272 9.26 0.87 -27.02
CA THR A 272 9.31 2.32 -27.15
C THR A 272 8.13 2.93 -26.42
N VAL A 273 8.40 3.67 -25.35
CA VAL A 273 7.38 4.28 -24.46
C VAL A 273 7.35 5.78 -24.66
N THR A 274 6.17 6.33 -24.93
CA THR A 274 5.93 7.77 -25.12
C THR A 274 5.01 8.30 -24.03
N LEU A 275 5.36 9.43 -23.41
CA LEU A 275 4.48 10.15 -22.49
C LEU A 275 3.52 11.03 -23.31
N LEU A 276 2.22 10.70 -23.31
CA LEU A 276 1.23 11.42 -24.10
C LEU A 276 0.64 12.62 -23.37
N GLU A 277 0.39 12.47 -22.07
CA GLU A 277 -0.26 13.50 -21.25
C GLU A 277 0.23 13.35 -19.80
N GLU A 278 0.44 14.48 -19.13
CA GLU A 278 0.72 14.54 -17.70
C GLU A 278 -0.19 15.58 -17.03
N GLN A 279 -0.91 15.15 -16.01
CA GLN A 279 -1.74 16.01 -15.18
C GLN A 279 -1.21 15.97 -13.75
N VAL A 280 -0.66 17.09 -13.29
CA VAL A 280 -0.14 17.24 -11.93
C VAL A 280 -1.24 17.79 -11.03
N TYR A 281 -1.52 17.07 -9.94
CA TYR A 281 -2.41 17.49 -8.86
C TYR A 281 -1.59 17.63 -7.58
N ALA A 282 -2.17 18.22 -6.53
CA ALA A 282 -1.43 18.46 -5.29
C ALA A 282 -1.00 17.19 -4.52
N LEU A 283 -1.68 16.04 -4.68
CA LEU A 283 -1.32 14.76 -4.04
C LEU A 283 -0.80 13.69 -4.99
N HIS A 284 -1.05 13.85 -6.28
CA HIS A 284 -0.83 12.79 -7.24
C HIS A 284 -0.59 13.34 -8.64
N ILE A 285 -0.03 12.51 -9.50
CA ILE A 285 0.22 12.82 -10.90
C ILE A 285 -0.42 11.71 -11.73
N VAL A 286 -1.15 12.09 -12.79
CA VAL A 286 -1.73 11.14 -13.74
C VAL A 286 -1.00 11.25 -15.06
N ARG A 287 -0.45 10.15 -15.55
CA ARG A 287 0.26 10.09 -16.83
C ARG A 287 -0.44 9.14 -17.79
N LYS A 288 -0.75 9.59 -19.00
CA LYS A 288 -1.14 8.69 -20.08
C LYS A 288 0.10 8.32 -20.88
N LEU A 289 0.37 7.03 -20.97
CA LEU A 289 1.53 6.48 -21.64
C LEU A 289 1.06 5.67 -22.84
N SER A 290 1.77 5.80 -23.95
CA SER A 290 1.68 4.82 -25.04
C SER A 290 2.96 4.04 -25.12
N TYR A 291 2.87 2.78 -25.51
CA TYR A 291 4.04 1.95 -25.75
C TYR A 291 3.84 1.14 -27.02
N THR A 292 4.93 0.90 -27.74
CA THR A 292 4.96 0.11 -28.96
C THR A 292 5.96 -1.03 -28.80
N VAL A 293 5.53 -2.25 -29.12
CA VAL A 293 6.37 -3.45 -29.17
C VAL A 293 5.87 -4.32 -30.32
N ASN A 294 6.77 -4.88 -31.15
CA ASN A 294 6.41 -5.70 -32.30
C ASN A 294 5.34 -5.07 -33.21
N ASN A 295 5.45 -3.76 -33.49
CA ASN A 295 4.48 -2.94 -34.23
C ASN A 295 3.07 -2.85 -33.60
N ILE A 296 2.87 -3.37 -32.39
CA ILE A 296 1.63 -3.26 -31.64
C ILE A 296 1.74 -2.05 -30.71
N LYS A 297 0.93 -1.03 -30.97
CA LYS A 297 0.82 0.16 -30.11
C LYS A 297 -0.33 0.00 -29.12
N ARG A 298 -0.06 0.20 -27.83
CA ARG A 298 -1.04 0.17 -26.74
C ARG A 298 -0.90 1.41 -25.86
N GLN A 299 -1.84 1.59 -24.94
CA GLN A 299 -1.86 2.68 -23.96
C GLN A 299 -2.13 2.15 -22.55
N THR A 300 -1.58 2.84 -21.56
CA THR A 300 -1.83 2.59 -20.14
C THR A 300 -1.79 3.92 -19.39
N THR A 301 -2.49 4.01 -18.25
CA THR A 301 -2.53 5.21 -17.42
C THR A 301 -1.85 4.93 -16.08
N LEU A 302 -0.84 5.72 -15.75
CA LEU A 302 -0.12 5.68 -14.49
C LEU A 302 -0.66 6.74 -13.53
N PHE A 303 -1.26 6.29 -12.44
CA PHE A 303 -1.69 7.08 -11.31
C PHE A 303 -0.61 7.02 -10.22
N HIS A 304 0.11 8.11 -10.02
CA HIS A 304 1.21 8.19 -9.06
C HIS A 304 0.82 9.07 -7.87
N TYR A 305 0.57 8.45 -6.71
CA TYR A 305 0.33 9.16 -5.44
C TYR A 305 1.67 9.57 -4.80
N THR A 306 1.91 10.88 -4.68
CA THR A 306 3.23 11.46 -4.33
C THR A 306 3.36 11.85 -2.86
N LYS A 307 2.26 11.78 -2.10
CA LYS A 307 2.17 12.24 -0.69
C LYS A 307 1.97 11.10 0.30
N TRP A 308 2.61 9.98 0.02
CA TRP A 308 2.75 8.86 0.95
C TRP A 308 4.23 8.55 1.06
N TYR A 309 4.89 9.08 2.10
CA TYR A 309 6.31 8.85 2.36
C TYR A 309 6.53 7.52 3.10
N ASP A 310 7.75 7.00 3.09
CA ASP A 310 8.03 5.73 3.76
C ASP A 310 7.85 5.81 5.27
N HIS A 311 7.22 4.78 5.82
CA HIS A 311 6.84 4.68 7.24
C HIS A 311 5.87 5.77 7.74
N ASP A 312 5.20 6.46 6.81
CA ASP A 312 4.18 7.47 7.13
C ASP A 312 2.76 6.99 6.75
N ILE A 313 1.76 7.71 7.26
CA ILE A 313 0.34 7.53 6.92
C ILE A 313 -0.12 8.74 6.07
N PRO A 314 -0.74 8.54 4.90
CA PRO A 314 -1.20 9.64 4.06
C PRO A 314 -2.48 10.27 4.62
N SER A 315 -2.79 11.49 4.16
CA SER A 315 -4.10 12.09 4.39
C SER A 315 -5.23 11.20 3.87
N SER A 316 -6.18 10.86 4.74
CA SER A 316 -7.35 10.04 4.44
C SER A 316 -8.15 10.56 3.24
N ALA A 317 -8.61 11.80 3.31
CA ALA A 317 -9.34 12.46 2.22
C ALA A 317 -8.53 12.46 0.91
N GLY A 318 -7.22 12.58 1.03
CA GLY A 318 -6.30 12.55 -0.10
C GLY A 318 -6.26 11.22 -0.83
N LEU A 319 -6.08 10.13 -0.07
CA LEU A 319 -6.03 8.78 -0.63
C LEU A 319 -7.40 8.35 -1.17
N LEU A 320 -8.50 8.72 -0.51
CA LEU A 320 -9.86 8.44 -1.01
C LEU A 320 -10.16 9.20 -2.31
N SER A 321 -9.76 10.47 -2.43
CA SER A 321 -9.89 11.24 -3.68
C SER A 321 -9.08 10.60 -4.81
N PHE A 322 -7.85 10.20 -4.54
CA PHE A 322 -7.01 9.48 -5.49
C PHE A 322 -7.64 8.17 -5.94
N ARG A 323 -8.11 7.35 -4.99
CA ARG A 323 -8.85 6.10 -5.22
C ARG A 323 -10.07 6.31 -6.12
N SER A 324 -10.91 7.31 -5.83
CA SER A 324 -12.10 7.61 -6.63
C SER A 324 -11.74 7.92 -8.09
N ARG A 325 -10.62 8.62 -8.32
CA ARG A 325 -10.12 8.89 -9.68
C ARG A 325 -9.64 7.63 -10.39
N VAL A 326 -8.90 6.76 -9.69
CA VAL A 326 -8.48 5.46 -10.24
C VAL A 326 -9.72 4.65 -10.64
N ARG A 327 -10.73 4.55 -9.76
CA ARG A 327 -11.98 3.83 -10.06
C ARG A 327 -12.75 4.43 -11.23
N GLN A 328 -12.82 5.76 -11.32
CA GLN A 328 -13.48 6.45 -12.44
C GLN A 328 -12.81 6.11 -13.78
N HIS A 329 -11.48 6.05 -13.81
CA HIS A 329 -10.74 5.66 -15.00
C HIS A 329 -10.88 4.18 -15.32
N TYR A 330 -10.76 3.32 -14.30
CA TYR A 330 -10.84 1.89 -14.45
C TYR A 330 -12.21 1.45 -15.00
N GLY A 331 -13.29 2.10 -14.56
CA GLY A 331 -14.62 1.91 -15.10
C GLY A 331 -15.05 0.45 -15.12
N SER A 332 -15.36 -0.07 -16.30
CA SER A 332 -15.73 -1.48 -16.55
C SER A 332 -14.60 -2.32 -17.14
N SER A 333 -13.34 -1.89 -17.00
CA SER A 333 -12.17 -2.65 -17.43
C SER A 333 -12.16 -4.04 -16.79
N THR A 334 -11.77 -5.04 -17.57
CA THR A 334 -11.59 -6.43 -17.11
C THR A 334 -10.12 -6.79 -16.94
N THR A 335 -9.19 -5.92 -17.33
CA THR A 335 -7.75 -6.13 -17.16
C THR A 335 -7.32 -5.80 -15.74
N PRO A 336 -6.35 -6.50 -15.14
CA PRO A 336 -5.93 -6.25 -13.77
C PRO A 336 -5.35 -4.84 -13.59
N ILE A 337 -5.55 -4.25 -12.41
CA ILE A 337 -4.85 -3.02 -12.00
C ILE A 337 -3.49 -3.42 -11.42
N ILE A 338 -2.40 -2.93 -11.99
CA ILE A 338 -1.07 -3.09 -11.39
C ILE A 338 -0.94 -2.07 -10.25
N VAL A 339 -0.74 -2.52 -9.03
CA VAL A 339 -0.52 -1.68 -7.85
C VAL A 339 0.89 -1.95 -7.32
N HIS A 340 1.72 -0.91 -7.26
CA HIS A 340 3.08 -1.04 -6.74
C HIS A 340 3.49 0.13 -5.85
N CYS A 341 4.45 -0.13 -4.99
CA CYS A 341 5.20 0.87 -4.25
C CYS A 341 6.69 0.61 -4.49
N SER A 342 7.49 0.40 -3.43
CA SER A 342 8.86 -0.09 -3.55
C SER A 342 8.89 -1.63 -3.54
N ALA A 343 8.62 -2.26 -2.38
CA ALA A 343 8.57 -3.73 -2.26
C ALA A 343 7.26 -4.37 -2.78
N GLY A 344 6.20 -3.57 -2.94
CA GLY A 344 4.91 -4.08 -3.39
C GLY A 344 4.10 -4.82 -2.33
N VAL A 345 4.29 -4.51 -1.04
CA VAL A 345 3.62 -5.20 0.08
C VAL A 345 2.97 -4.25 1.10
N GLY A 346 3.66 -3.19 1.53
CA GLY A 346 3.15 -2.23 2.53
C GLY A 346 2.00 -1.36 1.99
N ARG A 347 2.34 -0.18 1.42
CA ARG A 347 1.35 0.75 0.82
C ARG A 347 0.47 0.09 -0.25
N THR A 348 1.06 -0.80 -1.06
CA THR A 348 0.34 -1.64 -2.02
C THR A 348 -0.73 -2.49 -1.34
N GLY A 349 -0.37 -3.19 -0.26
CA GLY A 349 -1.32 -3.99 0.51
C GLY A 349 -2.39 -3.15 1.18
N THR A 350 -2.03 -1.99 1.73
CA THR A 350 -2.98 -1.04 2.32
C THR A 350 -3.99 -0.56 1.28
N TYR A 351 -3.55 -0.15 0.09
CA TYR A 351 -4.45 0.31 -0.96
C TYR A 351 -5.39 -0.81 -1.45
N ILE A 352 -4.87 -2.02 -1.67
CA ILE A 352 -5.67 -3.17 -2.10
C ILE A 352 -6.66 -3.61 -1.00
N ALA A 353 -6.24 -3.61 0.27
CA ALA A 353 -7.12 -3.91 1.40
C ALA A 353 -8.27 -2.90 1.48
N LEU A 354 -7.98 -1.60 1.36
CA LEU A 354 -8.99 -0.55 1.35
C LEU A 354 -10.01 -0.74 0.20
N GLU A 355 -9.54 -1.06 -1.01
CA GLU A 355 -10.40 -1.39 -2.14
C GLU A 355 -11.35 -2.55 -1.82
N ASN A 356 -10.81 -3.65 -1.30
CA ASN A 356 -11.57 -4.85 -0.98
C ASN A 356 -12.58 -4.64 0.16
N LEU A 357 -12.20 -3.89 1.21
CA LEU A 357 -13.07 -3.61 2.37
C LEU A 357 -14.24 -2.68 2.01
N ILE A 358 -14.01 -1.70 1.14
CA ILE A 358 -15.10 -0.85 0.65
C ILE A 358 -16.03 -1.65 -0.28
N ASP A 359 -15.47 -2.49 -1.16
CA ASP A 359 -16.28 -3.38 -2.00
C ASP A 359 -17.06 -4.39 -1.14
N GLU A 360 -16.49 -4.88 -0.03
CA GLU A 360 -17.16 -5.74 0.96
C GLU A 360 -18.39 -5.08 1.57
N ALA A 361 -18.21 -3.86 2.07
CA ALA A 361 -19.30 -3.10 2.68
C ALA A 361 -20.43 -2.76 1.70
N HIS A 362 -20.12 -2.66 0.40
CA HIS A 362 -21.08 -2.35 -0.66
C HIS A 362 -21.65 -3.59 -1.38
N ASP A 363 -21.16 -4.80 -1.10
CA ASP A 363 -21.69 -6.02 -1.71
C ASP A 363 -23.16 -6.23 -1.30
N LYS A 364 -24.02 -6.47 -2.29
CA LYS A 364 -25.46 -6.70 -2.08
C LYS A 364 -25.77 -7.95 -1.25
N ARG A 365 -24.85 -8.91 -1.21
CA ARG A 365 -24.93 -10.13 -0.39
C ARG A 365 -24.60 -9.87 1.07
N ASN A 366 -23.92 -8.76 1.38
CA ASN A 366 -23.58 -8.36 2.73
C ASN A 366 -24.75 -7.60 3.38
N HIS A 367 -25.84 -8.32 3.67
CA HIS A 367 -27.08 -7.74 4.21
C HIS A 367 -26.88 -7.00 5.53
N HIS A 368 -25.91 -7.44 6.34
CA HIS A 368 -25.59 -6.84 7.64
C HIS A 368 -24.64 -5.64 7.56
N LYS A 369 -24.15 -5.27 6.35
CA LYS A 369 -23.19 -4.18 6.14
C LYS A 369 -22.03 -4.24 7.12
N THR A 370 -21.32 -5.37 7.09
CA THR A 370 -20.17 -5.64 7.97
C THR A 370 -18.87 -5.61 7.20
N VAL A 371 -17.75 -5.33 7.86
CA VAL A 371 -16.40 -5.42 7.31
C VAL A 371 -15.52 -6.25 8.23
N ASP A 372 -14.46 -6.85 7.69
CA ASP A 372 -13.52 -7.64 8.46
C ASP A 372 -12.08 -7.33 8.02
N VAL A 373 -11.47 -6.34 8.68
CA VAL A 373 -10.12 -5.85 8.34
C VAL A 373 -9.09 -6.95 8.57
N PHE A 374 -9.18 -7.68 9.69
CA PHE A 374 -8.30 -8.80 10.00
C PHE A 374 -8.36 -9.90 8.94
N ALA A 375 -9.56 -10.41 8.63
CA ALA A 375 -9.70 -11.46 7.62
C ALA A 375 -9.33 -10.96 6.22
N CYS A 376 -9.60 -9.70 5.88
CA CYS A 376 -9.15 -9.10 4.62
C CYS A 376 -7.63 -9.15 4.49
N VAL A 377 -6.90 -8.64 5.48
CA VAL A 377 -5.44 -8.58 5.43
C VAL A 377 -4.83 -9.98 5.49
N ASN A 378 -5.39 -10.88 6.30
CA ASN A 378 -4.93 -12.26 6.34
C ASN A 378 -5.09 -12.96 4.97
N ARG A 379 -6.22 -12.76 4.28
CA ARG A 379 -6.42 -13.25 2.90
C ARG A 379 -5.45 -12.64 1.88
N LEU A 380 -5.03 -11.39 2.07
CA LEU A 380 -3.99 -10.79 1.22
C LEU A 380 -2.61 -11.40 1.49
N ARG A 381 -2.27 -11.67 2.76
CA ARG A 381 -1.02 -12.33 3.16
C ARG A 381 -0.90 -13.77 2.65
N HIS A 382 -2.02 -14.41 2.34
CA HIS A 382 -2.10 -15.70 1.65
C HIS A 382 -1.94 -15.63 0.13
N GLN A 383 -1.86 -14.42 -0.45
CA GLN A 383 -1.62 -14.24 -1.88
C GLN A 383 -0.31 -13.51 -2.16
N ARG A 384 0.19 -12.72 -1.21
CA ARG A 384 1.52 -12.14 -1.28
C ARG A 384 2.03 -11.90 0.13
N THR A 385 3.28 -12.26 0.40
CA THR A 385 3.86 -12.12 1.74
C THR A 385 3.80 -10.68 2.26
N LEU A 386 3.65 -10.52 3.58
CA LEU A 386 3.73 -9.24 4.31
C LEU A 386 2.79 -8.12 3.82
N MET A 387 1.71 -8.43 3.10
CA MET A 387 0.72 -7.43 2.70
C MET A 387 0.19 -6.68 3.93
N VAL A 388 0.20 -5.34 3.84
CA VAL A 388 0.08 -4.42 4.99
C VAL A 388 1.20 -4.68 5.98
N GLN A 389 2.29 -3.90 5.85
CA GLN A 389 3.59 -4.27 6.42
C GLN A 389 3.78 -3.76 7.85
N THR A 390 3.13 -2.65 8.23
CA THR A 390 3.29 -2.04 9.56
C THR A 390 1.97 -1.97 10.32
N ALA A 391 2.04 -1.92 11.66
CA ALA A 391 0.88 -1.71 12.51
C ALA A 391 0.18 -0.38 12.22
N ASP A 392 0.95 0.68 11.93
CA ASP A 392 0.41 2.00 11.56
C ASP A 392 -0.42 1.95 10.27
N GLN A 393 0.06 1.22 9.25
CA GLN A 393 -0.71 0.98 8.02
C GLN A 393 -1.99 0.19 8.29
N TYR A 394 -1.94 -0.74 9.24
CA TYR A 394 -3.08 -1.57 9.63
C TYR A 394 -4.13 -0.78 10.41
N ALA A 395 -3.73 0.00 11.41
CA ALA A 395 -4.61 0.92 12.13
C ALA A 395 -5.21 1.97 11.20
N PHE A 396 -4.42 2.49 10.24
CA PHE A 396 -4.91 3.42 9.24
C PHE A 396 -6.00 2.83 8.33
N LEU A 397 -6.00 1.51 8.06
CA LEU A 397 -7.09 0.89 7.30
C LEU A 397 -8.44 1.05 8.00
N TYR A 398 -8.47 0.93 9.33
CA TYR A 398 -9.70 1.13 10.10
C TYR A 398 -10.23 2.55 9.92
N ASP A 399 -9.38 3.55 10.13
CA ASP A 399 -9.72 4.95 9.90
C ASP A 399 -10.25 5.18 8.48
N MET A 400 -9.58 4.58 7.49
CA MET A 400 -9.92 4.78 6.10
C MET A 400 -11.23 4.15 5.66
N VAL A 401 -11.50 2.94 6.12
CA VAL A 401 -12.77 2.26 5.85
C VAL A 401 -13.91 3.00 6.53
N SER A 402 -13.71 3.46 7.77
CA SER A 402 -14.70 4.27 8.49
C SER A 402 -15.02 5.56 7.72
N GLU A 403 -14.00 6.32 7.35
CA GLU A 403 -14.19 7.58 6.62
C GLU A 403 -14.88 7.38 5.27
N ALA A 404 -14.44 6.38 4.50
CA ALA A 404 -15.00 6.08 3.18
C ALA A 404 -16.50 5.72 3.26
N LEU A 405 -16.88 4.92 4.25
CA LEU A 405 -18.25 4.41 4.38
C LEU A 405 -19.19 5.41 5.07
N SER A 406 -18.67 6.24 5.99
CA SER A 406 -19.46 7.30 6.63
C SER A 406 -19.69 8.51 5.71
N CYS A 407 -18.67 8.94 4.94
CA CYS A 407 -18.79 10.13 4.10
C CYS A 407 -19.46 9.83 2.75
N GLY A 408 -19.23 8.65 2.19
CA GLY A 408 -19.65 8.31 0.83
C GLY A 408 -19.03 9.22 -0.24
N ASP A 409 -19.60 9.20 -1.45
CA ASP A 409 -19.14 10.10 -2.52
C ASP A 409 -19.72 11.51 -2.33
N THR A 410 -18.83 12.44 -1.96
CA THR A 410 -19.13 13.85 -1.76
C THR A 410 -18.67 14.74 -2.92
N VAL A 411 -18.14 14.16 -4.01
CA VAL A 411 -17.73 14.91 -5.19
C VAL A 411 -18.95 15.30 -6.01
N ILE A 412 -19.09 16.60 -6.28
CA ILE A 412 -20.21 17.13 -7.07
C ILE A 412 -19.68 17.62 -8.42
N PRO A 413 -20.13 17.02 -9.55
CA PRO A 413 -19.87 17.53 -10.88
C PRO A 413 -20.37 18.98 -11.03
N ALA A 414 -19.56 19.83 -11.65
CA ALA A 414 -19.88 21.22 -11.97
C ALA A 414 -21.28 21.42 -12.57
N ALA A 415 -21.62 20.55 -13.53
CA ALA A 415 -22.88 20.59 -14.27
C ALA A 415 -24.11 20.33 -13.39
N LEU A 416 -23.92 19.78 -12.19
CA LEU A 416 -24.99 19.51 -11.24
C LEU A 416 -25.14 20.64 -10.19
N LYS A 417 -24.26 21.64 -10.15
CA LYS A 417 -24.24 22.67 -9.10
C LYS A 417 -25.57 23.45 -8.93
N GLU A 418 -26.34 23.61 -10.00
CA GLU A 418 -27.66 24.30 -9.98
C GLU A 418 -28.84 23.38 -9.65
N ASN A 419 -28.59 22.08 -9.44
CA ASN A 419 -29.65 21.10 -9.28
C ASN A 419 -30.25 21.15 -7.86
N LYS A 420 -31.57 21.42 -7.76
CA LYS A 420 -32.34 21.51 -6.49
C LYS A 420 -32.16 20.30 -5.55
N LEU A 421 -31.76 19.13 -6.10
CA LEU A 421 -31.39 17.94 -5.34
C LEU A 421 -30.15 18.11 -4.45
N ILE A 422 -29.16 18.91 -4.88
CA ILE A 422 -27.94 19.19 -4.10
C ILE A 422 -28.24 20.12 -2.93
N ILE A 423 -29.10 21.12 -3.13
CA ILE A 423 -29.58 21.98 -2.03
C ILE A 423 -30.34 21.14 -1.00
N LYS A 424 -31.19 20.19 -1.44
CA LYS A 424 -31.85 19.23 -0.55
C LYS A 424 -30.86 18.35 0.22
N ARG A 425 -29.79 17.87 -0.43
CA ARG A 425 -28.78 16.99 0.21
C ARG A 425 -27.88 17.75 1.19
N ILE A 426 -27.49 18.97 0.86
CA ILE A 426 -26.81 19.91 1.77
C ILE A 426 -27.71 20.22 2.98
N ASN A 427 -28.99 20.50 2.75
CA ASN A 427 -29.95 20.76 3.84
C ASN A 427 -30.21 19.51 4.69
N PHE A 428 -30.24 18.32 4.09
CA PHE A 428 -30.32 17.05 4.84
C PHE A 428 -29.16 16.88 5.83
N TYR A 429 -27.92 17.16 5.39
CA TYR A 429 -26.75 17.12 6.28
C TYR A 429 -26.71 18.28 7.29
N LYS A 430 -27.36 19.42 7.00
CA LYS A 430 -27.56 20.50 7.99
C LYS A 430 -28.64 20.17 9.03
N MET A 431 -29.62 19.32 8.70
CA MET A 431 -30.77 19.02 9.57
C MET A 431 -30.53 17.86 10.55
N LYS A 432 -29.56 16.98 10.27
CA LYS A 432 -29.05 16.09 11.32
C LYS A 432 -28.13 16.92 12.20
N GLU A 433 -28.56 17.25 13.42
CA GLU A 433 -27.61 17.59 14.48
C GLU A 433 -26.60 16.43 14.55
N ALA A 434 -25.38 16.67 14.09
CA ALA A 434 -24.31 15.71 14.27
C ALA A 434 -24.16 15.55 15.78
N PRO A 435 -24.34 14.34 16.35
CA PRO A 435 -24.18 14.13 17.79
C PRO A 435 -22.80 14.66 18.15
N ALA A 436 -22.69 15.57 19.12
CA ALA A 436 -21.48 16.30 19.54
C ALA A 436 -20.18 15.62 19.11
N LEU A 437 -19.82 15.82 17.84
CA LEU A 437 -18.80 15.05 17.15
C LEU A 437 -17.55 15.91 17.21
N THR A 438 -16.62 15.43 18.02
CA THR A 438 -15.22 15.85 18.08
C THR A 438 -14.76 16.37 16.73
N THR A 439 -14.39 17.64 16.71
CA THR A 439 -13.69 18.40 15.66
C THR A 439 -13.15 17.52 14.53
N TYR A 440 -13.96 17.33 13.48
CA TYR A 440 -13.43 16.98 12.18
C TYR A 440 -12.61 18.17 11.70
N ASN A 441 -11.28 18.10 11.87
CA ASN A 441 -10.38 18.88 11.04
C ASN A 441 -10.47 18.30 9.62
N ILE A 442 -11.55 18.60 8.89
CA ILE A 442 -11.59 18.44 7.43
C ILE A 442 -10.78 19.57 6.82
N THR A 443 -9.49 19.58 7.13
CA THR A 443 -8.48 20.24 6.30
C THR A 443 -7.95 19.15 5.40
N ASN A 444 -8.43 19.08 4.15
CA ASN A 444 -7.67 18.69 2.96
C ASN A 444 -8.59 18.48 1.74
N ILE A 445 -8.57 19.46 0.83
CA ILE A 445 -9.09 19.38 -0.55
C ILE A 445 -7.94 18.95 -1.42
N ILE A 446 -8.04 17.91 -2.25
CA ILE A 446 -7.24 17.82 -3.49
C ILE A 446 -8.04 17.16 -4.64
N HIS A 447 -8.73 17.98 -5.45
CA HIS A 447 -9.08 17.65 -6.84
C HIS A 447 -9.13 18.93 -7.70
N GLU A 448 -8.34 18.94 -8.77
CA GLU A 448 -8.15 20.10 -9.63
C GLU A 448 -8.93 19.90 -10.94
N SER A 449 -10.12 20.49 -11.04
CA SER A 449 -10.73 20.82 -12.33
C SER A 449 -11.33 22.19 -12.17
N LYS A 450 -11.25 23.05 -13.20
CA LYS A 450 -11.65 24.47 -13.14
C LYS A 450 -13.11 24.69 -12.70
N ASN A 451 -13.93 23.63 -12.61
CA ASN A 451 -15.35 23.72 -12.28
C ASN A 451 -15.81 22.81 -11.10
N THR A 452 -14.93 22.16 -10.32
CA THR A 452 -15.34 21.28 -9.21
C THR A 452 -15.48 22.02 -7.86
N TYR A 453 -16.49 21.66 -7.06
CA TYR A 453 -16.73 22.20 -5.71
C TYR A 453 -16.71 21.06 -4.67
N CYS A 454 -16.20 21.34 -3.47
CA CYS A 454 -16.21 20.42 -2.34
C CYS A 454 -17.17 20.92 -1.25
N ILE A 455 -17.81 19.99 -0.54
CA ILE A 455 -18.57 20.25 0.67
C ILE A 455 -17.64 20.06 1.87
N TYR A 456 -17.52 21.06 2.73
CA TYR A 456 -16.77 20.98 3.98
C TYR A 456 -17.75 20.95 5.12
N TYR A 457 -17.47 20.08 6.08
CA TYR A 457 -18.10 20.08 7.38
C TYR A 457 -17.06 20.49 8.41
N ASN A 458 -17.25 21.63 9.07
CA ASN A 458 -16.38 22.06 10.16
C ASN A 458 -17.25 22.61 11.30
N GLU A 459 -17.12 22.03 12.50
CA GLU A 459 -17.82 22.49 13.73
C GLU A 459 -19.33 22.79 13.52
N GLY A 460 -20.06 21.86 12.90
CA GLY A 460 -21.50 22.04 12.66
C GLY A 460 -21.85 22.95 11.47
N ARG A 461 -20.86 23.53 10.78
CA ARG A 461 -21.07 24.39 9.61
C ARG A 461 -20.71 23.65 8.32
N VAL A 462 -21.71 23.54 7.43
CA VAL A 462 -21.51 23.06 6.06
C VAL A 462 -21.19 24.24 5.15
N SER A 463 -20.01 24.24 4.52
CA SER A 463 -19.62 25.22 3.51
C SER A 463 -19.34 24.57 2.16
N LEU A 464 -19.53 25.32 1.07
CA LEU A 464 -19.24 24.88 -0.29
C LEU A 464 -18.14 25.79 -0.82
N GLN A 465 -16.96 25.24 -1.12
CA GLN A 465 -15.84 26.04 -1.64
C GLN A 465 -15.37 25.49 -2.99
N PRO A 466 -14.91 26.38 -3.91
CA PRO A 466 -14.22 25.94 -5.12
C PRO A 466 -13.00 25.10 -4.72
N ALA A 467 -12.74 24.01 -5.44
CA ALA A 467 -11.52 23.25 -5.21
C ALA A 467 -10.30 24.11 -5.63
N LYS A 468 -9.54 24.63 -4.66
CA LYS A 468 -8.45 25.59 -4.91
C LYS A 468 -7.19 24.89 -5.44
N THR A 469 -6.51 25.56 -6.37
CA THR A 469 -5.12 25.32 -6.82
C THR A 469 -4.15 25.80 -5.71
N THR A 470 -3.23 24.95 -5.23
CA THR A 470 -2.21 25.19 -4.17
C THR A 470 -1.36 26.48 -4.32
N PRO A 471 -0.46 26.87 -3.37
CA PRO A 471 -0.41 26.72 -1.91
C PRO A 471 -0.35 28.10 -1.20
N GLN A 472 -0.89 28.23 0.02
CA GLN A 472 -0.46 29.31 0.93
C GLN A 472 -0.02 28.70 2.25
N SER A 473 1.18 29.09 2.64
CA SER A 473 1.85 28.81 3.91
C SER A 473 0.91 28.86 5.11
N LEU A 474 0.90 27.80 5.88
CA LEU A 474 0.76 27.81 7.34
C LEU A 474 1.79 26.83 7.90
#